data_AF-A0A2V6RK01-F1
#
_entry.id   AF-A0A2V6RK01-F1
#
_cell.length_a   1.000
_cell.length_b   1.000
_cell.length_c   1.000
_cell.angle_alpha   90.00
_cell.angle_beta   90.00
_cell.angle_gamma   90.00
#
_symmetry.space_group_name_H-M   'P 1'
#
loop_
_entity.id
_entity.type
_entity.pdbx_description
1 polymer ?
#
loop_
_entity_poly.entity_id
_entity_poly.type
_entity_poly.pdbx_seq_one_letter_code
_entity_poly.pdbx_strand_id
1 'polypeptide(L)'
;MAKALLVIVAVGALMTAGVQSAPAADMKPIRTQKVKDVVVTLESESGQWKPAKNDFVLTFTSAQDKKPVDAGQVSLNTSMAMPGMAPMVAGATLTREGAGRYRGTIEFPDRGTRQVTVTWDGPLGKGSAKFSIPVR
;
A
#
# COMPACT_ATOMS: atom_id res chain seq x y z
N MET A 1 48.67 53.34 6.34
CA MET A 1 47.46 53.54 7.17
C MET A 1 46.27 53.14 6.31
N ALA A 2 45.46 52.20 6.82
CA ALA A 2 44.31 51.56 6.17
C ALA A 2 43.22 52.58 5.78
N LYS A 3 42.20 52.32 4.95
CA LYS A 3 41.44 51.07 4.72
C LYS A 3 40.54 51.27 3.49
N ALA A 4 40.47 50.28 2.62
CA ALA A 4 39.65 50.28 1.41
C ALA A 4 38.15 50.19 1.72
N LEU A 5 37.35 50.88 0.90
CA LEU A 5 35.89 50.80 0.80
C LEU A 5 35.49 49.40 0.29
N LEU A 6 34.58 48.71 0.96
CA LEU A 6 34.02 47.45 0.45
C LEU A 6 32.50 47.45 0.67
N VAL A 7 31.80 47.64 -0.44
CA VAL A 7 30.37 47.38 -0.63
C VAL A 7 30.22 45.86 -0.71
N ILE A 8 29.38 45.25 0.14
CA ILE A 8 28.95 43.86 -0.05
C ILE A 8 27.42 43.81 -0.09
N VAL A 9 26.98 43.30 -1.23
CA VAL A 9 25.63 43.08 -1.71
C VAL A 9 24.92 42.01 -0.88
N ALA A 10 23.63 42.22 -0.63
CA ALA A 10 22.72 41.31 0.05
C ALA A 10 22.59 39.97 -0.70
N VAL A 11 22.70 38.86 0.03
CA VAL A 11 22.29 37.53 -0.45
C VAL A 11 21.02 37.14 0.29
N GLY A 12 19.91 37.10 -0.46
CA GLY A 12 18.62 36.66 0.03
C GLY A 12 18.60 35.16 0.31
N ALA A 13 18.15 34.80 1.51
CA ALA A 13 17.91 33.41 1.88
C ALA A 13 16.67 32.89 1.15
N LEU A 14 16.87 32.01 0.15
CA LEU A 14 15.79 31.22 -0.43
C LEU A 14 15.30 30.21 0.61
N MET A 15 14.11 30.46 1.15
CA MET A 15 13.37 29.49 1.94
C MET A 15 12.82 28.43 0.98
N THR A 16 13.50 27.28 0.88
CA THR A 16 12.93 26.10 0.23
C THR A 16 11.78 25.59 1.10
N ALA A 17 10.55 25.82 0.65
CA ALA A 17 9.36 25.21 1.20
C ALA A 17 9.46 23.68 1.03
N GLY A 18 9.93 23.00 2.09
CA GLY A 18 9.84 21.56 2.18
C GLY A 18 8.38 21.16 2.14
N VAL A 19 8.01 20.37 1.14
CA VAL A 19 6.71 19.69 1.09
C VAL A 19 6.67 18.79 2.32
N GLN A 20 5.99 19.24 3.37
CA GLN A 20 5.75 18.42 4.56
C GLN A 20 4.91 17.23 4.12
N SER A 21 5.57 16.10 3.90
CA SER A 21 4.90 14.82 3.80
C SER A 21 4.21 14.60 5.14
N ALA A 22 2.88 14.68 5.14
CA ALA A 22 2.09 14.31 6.30
C ALA A 22 2.56 12.92 6.78
N PRO A 23 2.76 12.71 8.09
CA PRO A 23 3.16 11.41 8.60
C PRO A 23 2.11 10.41 8.11
N ALA A 24 2.57 9.41 7.34
CA ALA A 24 1.71 8.29 6.97
C ALA A 24 1.21 7.72 8.29
N ALA A 25 -0.11 7.77 8.53
CA ALA A 25 -0.73 7.14 9.68
C ALA A 25 -0.11 5.74 9.86
N ASP A 26 0.26 5.38 11.10
CA ASP A 26 0.97 4.13 11.40
C ASP A 26 0.12 2.92 10.96
N MET A 27 0.34 2.49 9.72
CA MET A 27 -0.33 1.34 9.13
C MET A 27 0.29 0.08 9.73
N LYS A 28 -0.57 -0.84 10.17
CA LYS A 28 -0.18 -2.11 10.76
C LYS A 28 -0.36 -3.23 9.74
N PRO A 29 0.64 -4.11 9.56
CA PRO A 29 0.50 -5.27 8.69
C PRO A 29 -0.63 -6.20 9.16
N ILE A 30 -1.58 -6.49 8.28
CA ILE A 30 -2.55 -7.58 8.44
C ILE A 30 -1.90 -8.88 7.95
N ARG A 31 -1.24 -8.84 6.78
CA ARG A 31 -0.60 -10.01 6.17
C ARG A 31 0.54 -9.59 5.25
N THR A 32 1.64 -10.33 5.32
CA THR A 32 2.75 -10.25 4.37
C THR A 32 2.88 -11.57 3.63
N GLN A 33 3.04 -11.51 2.30
CA GLN A 33 3.22 -12.66 1.43
C GLN A 33 4.35 -12.40 0.44
N LYS A 34 5.42 -13.19 0.52
CA LYS A 34 6.48 -13.21 -0.50
C LYS A 34 6.05 -14.08 -1.69
N VAL A 35 6.28 -13.58 -2.90
CA VAL A 35 6.10 -14.28 -4.18
C VAL A 35 7.33 -13.96 -5.05
N LYS A 36 8.23 -14.94 -5.22
CA LYS A 36 9.52 -14.76 -5.89
C LYS A 36 10.28 -13.56 -5.28
N ASP A 37 10.58 -12.55 -6.10
CA ASP A 37 11.32 -11.34 -5.73
C ASP A 37 10.42 -10.20 -5.25
N VAL A 38 9.11 -10.42 -5.12
CA VAL A 38 8.14 -9.42 -4.66
C VAL A 38 7.57 -9.83 -3.31
N VAL A 39 7.48 -8.87 -2.39
CA VAL A 39 6.80 -8.99 -1.10
C VAL A 39 5.56 -8.10 -1.14
N VAL A 40 4.39 -8.74 -1.01
CA VAL A 40 3.09 -8.07 -0.93
C VAL A 40 2.71 -7.95 0.54
N THR A 41 2.46 -6.74 1.01
CA THR A 41 1.96 -6.50 2.36
C THR A 41 0.63 -5.78 2.32
N LEU A 42 -0.37 -6.35 2.98
CA LEU A 42 -1.65 -5.73 3.23
C LEU A 42 -1.63 -5.14 4.65
N GLU A 43 -2.02 -3.89 4.77
CA GLU A 43 -1.94 -3.11 5.99
C GLU A 43 -3.24 -2.35 6.25
N SER A 44 -3.59 -2.15 7.51
CA SER A 44 -4.68 -1.25 7.91
C SER A 44 -4.29 -0.53 9.20
N GLU A 45 -5.04 0.51 9.58
CA GLU A 45 -4.81 1.25 10.83
C GLU A 45 -4.87 0.32 12.07
N SER A 46 -5.77 -0.65 12.06
CA SER A 46 -5.97 -1.60 13.17
C SER A 46 -5.12 -2.86 13.06
N GLY A 47 -4.56 -3.19 11.89
CA GLY A 47 -3.90 -4.47 11.63
C GLY A 47 -4.88 -5.65 11.49
N GLN A 48 -6.17 -5.38 11.37
CA GLN A 48 -7.22 -6.39 11.14
C GLN A 48 -8.31 -5.87 10.21
N TRP A 49 -9.02 -6.78 9.55
CA TRP A 49 -10.29 -6.47 8.89
C TRP A 49 -11.46 -6.71 9.82
N LYS A 50 -12.47 -5.84 9.71
CA LYS A 50 -13.73 -5.89 10.45
C LYS A 50 -14.92 -6.06 9.50
N PRO A 51 -16.10 -6.45 10.00
CA PRO A 51 -17.34 -6.29 9.24
C PRO A 51 -17.56 -4.82 8.84
N ALA A 52 -18.36 -4.59 7.80
CA ALA A 52 -18.55 -3.33 7.10
C ALA A 52 -17.29 -2.85 6.34
N LYS A 53 -17.20 -1.54 6.09
CA LYS A 53 -16.15 -0.92 5.31
C LYS A 53 -14.79 -0.96 6.02
N ASN A 54 -13.75 -1.29 5.26
CA ASN A 54 -12.35 -1.27 5.65
C ASN A 54 -11.55 -0.44 4.65
N ASP A 55 -10.78 0.51 5.16
CA ASP A 55 -9.72 1.17 4.42
C ASP A 55 -8.39 0.44 4.70
N PHE A 56 -7.59 0.25 3.66
CA PHE A 56 -6.33 -0.48 3.76
C PHE A 56 -5.29 0.07 2.78
N VAL A 57 -4.05 -0.38 2.96
CA VAL A 57 -2.95 -0.13 2.04
C VAL A 57 -2.37 -1.47 1.59
N LEU A 58 -2.08 -1.58 0.30
CA LEU A 58 -1.34 -2.68 -0.27
C LEU A 58 0.00 -2.16 -0.77
N THR A 59 1.09 -2.76 -0.27
CA THR A 59 2.45 -2.43 -0.69
C THR A 59 3.11 -3.60 -1.41
N PHE A 60 3.95 -3.26 -2.37
CA PHE A 60 4.78 -4.17 -3.16
C PHE A 60 6.22 -3.73 -3.00
N THR A 61 7.04 -4.58 -2.43
CA THR A 61 8.46 -4.32 -2.21
C THR A 61 9.33 -5.44 -2.77
N SER A 62 10.56 -5.11 -3.12
CA SER A 62 11.57 -6.08 -3.54
C SER A 62 11.97 -6.95 -2.35
N ALA A 63 11.99 -8.27 -2.53
CA ALA A 63 12.45 -9.20 -1.52
C ALA A 63 13.96 -9.10 -1.27
N GLN A 64 14.71 -8.47 -2.16
CA GLN A 64 16.17 -8.36 -2.09
C GLN A 64 16.61 -7.17 -1.24
N ASP A 65 16.00 -6.00 -1.46
CA ASP A 65 16.44 -4.74 -0.85
C ASP A 65 15.31 -3.93 -0.19
N LYS A 66 14.10 -4.50 -0.12
CA LYS A 66 12.90 -3.92 0.51
C LYS A 66 12.43 -2.59 -0.10
N LYS A 67 12.97 -2.20 -1.26
CA LYS A 67 12.52 -0.97 -1.95
C LYS A 67 11.16 -1.17 -2.60
N PRO A 68 10.34 -0.11 -2.76
CA PRO A 68 9.08 -0.20 -3.49
C PRO A 68 9.28 -0.68 -4.92
N VAL A 69 8.40 -1.57 -5.37
CA VAL A 69 8.40 -2.13 -6.73
C VAL A 69 7.16 -1.67 -7.46
N ASP A 70 7.33 -1.16 -8.68
CA ASP A 70 6.19 -0.83 -9.53
C ASP A 70 5.45 -2.10 -9.98
N ALA A 71 4.30 -2.36 -9.34
CA ALA A 71 3.42 -3.48 -9.66
C ALA A 71 2.43 -3.20 -10.81
N GLY A 72 2.42 -1.99 -11.38
CA GLY A 72 1.53 -1.61 -12.47
C GLY A 72 0.04 -1.66 -12.11
N GLN A 73 -0.74 -2.42 -12.88
CA GLN A 73 -2.17 -2.61 -12.61
C GLN A 73 -2.37 -3.68 -11.55
N VAL A 74 -3.02 -3.33 -10.44
CA VAL A 74 -3.25 -4.24 -9.30
C VAL A 74 -4.75 -4.46 -9.08
N SER A 75 -5.11 -5.71 -8.77
CA SER A 75 -6.44 -6.06 -8.29
C SER A 75 -6.36 -6.84 -6.97
N LEU A 76 -7.36 -6.66 -6.11
CA LEU A 76 -7.57 -7.47 -4.92
C LEU A 76 -9.03 -7.92 -4.90
N ASN A 77 -9.23 -9.23 -4.84
CA ASN A 77 -10.52 -9.84 -4.59
C ASN A 77 -10.42 -10.82 -3.43
N THR A 78 -11.58 -11.12 -2.85
CA THR A 78 -11.72 -12.06 -1.76
C THR A 78 -12.85 -13.03 -2.06
N SER A 79 -12.73 -14.25 -1.55
CA SER A 79 -13.81 -15.24 -1.59
C SER A 79 -13.95 -15.93 -0.25
N MET A 80 -15.17 -16.38 0.08
CA MET A 80 -15.45 -17.24 1.21
C MET A 80 -16.27 -18.43 0.71
N ALA A 81 -15.81 -19.64 1.01
CA ALA A 81 -16.54 -20.85 0.66
C ALA A 81 -17.85 -20.93 1.46
N MET A 82 -18.94 -21.26 0.76
CA MET A 82 -20.27 -21.43 1.34
C MET A 82 -20.71 -22.89 1.09
N PRO A 83 -20.98 -23.69 2.13
CA PRO A 83 -21.44 -25.08 1.93
C PRO A 83 -22.73 -25.13 1.11
N GLY A 84 -22.73 -25.93 0.04
CA GLY A 84 -23.90 -26.13 -0.82
C GLY A 84 -24.33 -24.93 -1.65
N MET A 85 -23.56 -23.83 -1.66
CA MET A 85 -23.86 -22.60 -2.38
C MET A 85 -22.64 -22.09 -3.14
N ALA A 86 -22.84 -21.12 -4.04
CA ALA A 86 -21.74 -20.43 -4.68
C ALA A 86 -20.89 -19.65 -3.64
N PRO A 87 -19.56 -19.56 -3.81
CA PRO A 87 -18.71 -18.78 -2.91
C PRO A 87 -19.14 -17.32 -2.88
N MET A 88 -19.12 -16.72 -1.69
CA MET A 88 -19.33 -15.29 -1.56
C MET A 88 -18.04 -14.57 -1.98
N VAL A 89 -18.13 -13.62 -2.92
CA VAL A 89 -16.97 -12.89 -3.46
C VAL A 89 -17.13 -11.40 -3.17
N ALA A 90 -16.03 -10.74 -2.78
CA ALA A 90 -15.97 -9.28 -2.65
C ALA A 90 -14.68 -8.74 -3.30
N GLY A 91 -14.83 -7.74 -4.16
CA GLY A 91 -13.72 -7.02 -4.79
C GLY A 91 -13.40 -5.73 -4.03
N ALA A 92 -12.12 -5.39 -3.96
CA ALA A 92 -11.71 -4.08 -3.46
C ALA A 92 -11.66 -3.05 -4.58
N THR A 93 -11.86 -1.79 -4.22
CA THR A 93 -11.44 -0.65 -5.04
C THR A 93 -10.00 -0.31 -4.68
N LEU A 94 -9.16 0.04 -5.66
CA LEU A 94 -7.75 0.38 -5.45
C LEU A 94 -7.39 1.67 -6.20
N THR A 95 -6.74 2.59 -5.50
CA THR A 95 -6.17 3.81 -6.05
C THR A 95 -4.66 3.77 -5.86
N ARG A 96 -3.91 3.97 -6.94
CA ARG A 96 -2.45 4.02 -6.90
C ARG A 96 -1.98 5.31 -6.26
N GLU A 97 -1.16 5.22 -5.21
CA GLU A 97 -0.57 6.39 -4.54
C GLU A 97 0.88 6.65 -4.96
N GLY A 98 1.56 5.63 -5.48
CA GLY A 98 2.95 5.71 -5.91
C GLY A 98 3.47 4.37 -6.37
N ALA A 99 4.77 4.30 -6.70
CA ALA A 99 5.41 3.04 -7.05
C ALA A 99 5.24 2.02 -5.91
N GLY A 100 4.56 0.91 -6.22
CA GLY A 100 4.36 -0.18 -5.27
C GLY A 100 3.44 0.13 -4.09
N ARG A 101 2.62 1.19 -4.14
CA ARG A 101 1.67 1.51 -3.07
C ARG A 101 0.29 1.83 -3.60
N TYR A 102 -0.71 1.15 -3.05
CA TYR A 102 -2.11 1.28 -3.44
C TYR A 102 -2.97 1.45 -2.19
N ARG A 103 -3.79 2.50 -2.14
CA ARG A 103 -4.84 2.64 -1.14
C ARG A 103 -6.06 1.89 -1.61
N GLY A 104 -6.68 1.13 -0.73
CA GLY A 104 -7.86 0.34 -1.06
C GLY A 104 -9.00 0.49 -0.09
N THR A 105 -10.21 0.21 -0.58
CA THR A 105 -11.39 0.03 0.26
C THR A 105 -12.09 -1.28 -0.11
N ILE A 106 -12.59 -1.98 0.90
CA ILE A 106 -13.39 -3.21 0.75
C ILE A 106 -14.43 -3.28 1.86
N GLU A 107 -15.59 -3.85 1.55
CA GLU A 107 -16.68 -4.03 2.50
C GLU A 107 -17.01 -5.50 2.69
N PHE A 108 -17.24 -5.89 3.94
CA PHE A 108 -17.61 -7.25 4.31
C PHE A 108 -18.97 -7.27 5.01
N PRO A 109 -19.98 -7.98 4.49
CA PRO A 109 -21.30 -8.03 5.11
C PRO A 109 -21.31 -8.87 6.40
N ASP A 110 -20.31 -9.74 6.58
CA ASP A 110 -20.22 -10.68 7.70
C ASP A 110 -18.78 -10.91 8.17
N ARG A 111 -18.67 -11.62 9.29
CA ARG A 111 -17.42 -12.19 9.79
C ARG A 111 -17.09 -13.48 9.05
N GLY A 112 -15.81 -13.83 9.03
CA GLY A 112 -15.35 -15.08 8.46
C GLY A 112 -13.97 -14.98 7.84
N THR A 113 -13.38 -16.13 7.55
CA THR A 113 -12.08 -16.18 6.87
C THR A 113 -12.28 -15.98 5.38
N ARG A 114 -11.62 -14.96 4.83
CA ARG A 114 -11.60 -14.65 3.41
C ARG A 114 -10.34 -15.22 2.77
N GLN A 115 -10.49 -15.92 1.65
CA GLN A 115 -9.41 -16.24 0.74
C GLN A 115 -9.16 -15.03 -0.16
N VAL A 116 -8.03 -14.36 0.04
CA VAL A 116 -7.62 -13.17 -0.70
C VAL A 116 -6.79 -13.60 -1.91
N THR A 117 -7.11 -13.04 -3.07
CA THR A 117 -6.25 -13.09 -4.25
C THR A 117 -5.87 -11.68 -4.65
N VAL A 118 -4.57 -11.41 -4.65
CA VAL A 118 -3.97 -10.22 -5.22
C VAL A 118 -3.38 -10.59 -6.58
N THR A 119 -3.61 -9.79 -7.60
CA THR A 119 -2.97 -9.94 -8.91
C THR A 119 -2.33 -8.63 -9.33
N TRP A 120 -1.24 -8.71 -10.09
CA TRP A 120 -0.59 -7.54 -10.65
C TRP A 120 -0.06 -7.80 -12.06
N ASP A 121 0.01 -6.72 -12.83
CA ASP A 121 0.56 -6.67 -14.19
C ASP A 121 1.32 -5.36 -14.36
N GLY A 122 2.65 -5.41 -14.34
CA GLY A 122 3.49 -4.23 -14.35
C GLY A 122 4.83 -4.44 -15.07
N PRO A 123 5.74 -3.46 -15.00
CA PRO A 123 7.02 -3.49 -15.71
C PRO A 123 7.91 -4.71 -15.41
N LEU A 124 7.77 -5.30 -14.21
CA LEU A 124 8.49 -6.53 -13.82
C LEU A 124 7.71 -7.82 -14.13
N GLY A 125 6.62 -7.71 -14.89
CA GLY A 125 5.77 -8.82 -15.32
C GLY A 125 4.53 -9.04 -14.46
N LYS A 126 3.86 -10.16 -14.75
CA LYS A 126 2.61 -10.57 -14.10
C LYS A 126 2.86 -11.43 -12.88
N GLY A 127 2.01 -11.30 -11.86
CA GLY A 127 2.06 -12.17 -10.70
C GLY A 127 0.76 -12.20 -9.90
N SER A 128 0.72 -13.13 -8.95
CA SER A 128 -0.39 -13.26 -8.02
C SER A 128 0.08 -13.77 -6.65
N ALA A 129 -0.57 -13.28 -5.60
CA ALA A 129 -0.43 -13.74 -4.24
C ALA A 129 -1.79 -14.22 -3.73
N LYS A 130 -1.81 -15.35 -3.03
CA LYS A 130 -3.00 -15.90 -2.38
C LYS A 130 -2.72 -16.15 -0.91
N PHE A 131 -3.61 -15.69 -0.04
CA PHE A 131 -3.49 -15.87 1.41
C PHE A 131 -4.86 -15.73 2.08
N SER A 132 -4.99 -16.21 3.32
CA SER A 132 -6.25 -16.12 4.07
C SER A 132 -6.19 -15.03 5.14
N ILE A 133 -7.29 -14.29 5.30
CA ILE A 133 -7.43 -13.24 6.32
C ILE A 133 -8.76 -13.42 7.06
N PRO A 134 -8.76 -13.45 8.41
CA PRO A 134 -9.99 -13.42 9.19
C PRO A 134 -10.58 -12.00 9.24
N VAL A 135 -11.90 -11.90 9.03
CA VAL A 135 -12.70 -10.70 9.32
C VAL A 135 -13.32 -10.87 10.72
N ARG A 136 -13.03 -9.96 11.65
CA ARG A 136 -13.40 -10.06 13.08
C ARG A 136 -14.10 -8.81 13.61
#